data_AF-A0A434L8T1-F1
#
_entry.id   AF-A0A434L8T1-F1
#
_cell.length_a   1.000
_cell.length_b   1.000
_cell.length_c   1.000
_cell.angle_alpha   90.00
_cell.angle_beta   90.00
_cell.angle_gamma   90.00
#
_symmetry.space_group_name_H-M   'P 1'
#
loop_
_entity.id
_entity.type
_entity.pdbx_description
1 polymer ?
#
loop_
_entity_poly.entity_id
_entity_poly.type
_entity_poly.pdbx_seq_one_letter_code
_entity_poly.pdbx_strand_id
1 'polypeptide(L)'
;LRITFLSLLLAVVGGVGLAVLFAQSKWVEMSFFPFAIVLQVTPIVAIFPLINIYVDNQTTKLLLCAWIVAFFPILSNTTLGLNSVDRNLRDMFRLNGATRWQQLRYLRLPAAMPYFLGGLKIAGGLSLIGAVVAEFVAGATGQSSGLASRIIEAGYRLN
;
A
#
# COMPACT_ATOMS: atom_id res chain seq x y z
N LEU A 1 9.15 -5.11 13.40
CA LEU A 1 9.93 -5.32 12.14
C LEU A 1 9.35 -6.42 11.24
N ARG A 2 9.17 -7.66 11.70
CA ARG A 2 8.59 -8.74 10.86
C ARG A 2 7.24 -8.36 10.25
N ILE A 3 6.35 -7.76 11.06
CA ILE A 3 5.05 -7.26 10.61
C ILE A 3 5.23 -6.21 9.51
N THR A 4 6.08 -5.21 9.74
CA THR A 4 6.41 -4.15 8.77
C THR A 4 6.86 -4.69 7.42
N PHE A 5 7.78 -5.65 7.40
CA PHE A 5 8.25 -6.26 6.16
C PHE A 5 7.16 -7.05 5.44
N LEU A 6 6.37 -7.85 6.18
CA LEU A 6 5.27 -8.63 5.60
C LEU A 6 4.16 -7.73 5.05
N SER A 7 3.75 -6.71 5.78
CA SER A 7 2.75 -5.75 5.32
C SER A 7 3.23 -4.99 4.08
N LEU A 8 4.50 -4.57 4.04
CA LEU A 8 5.08 -3.92 2.88
C LEU A 8 5.11 -4.87 1.67
N LEU A 9 5.52 -6.13 1.85
CA LEU A 9 5.56 -7.12 0.78
C LEU A 9 4.16 -7.41 0.22
N LEU A 10 3.16 -7.58 1.08
CA LEU A 10 1.76 -7.74 0.68
C LEU A 10 1.21 -6.49 -0.01
N ALA A 11 1.62 -5.29 0.43
CA ALA A 11 1.25 -4.03 -0.20
C ALA A 11 1.85 -3.89 -1.59
N VAL A 12 3.12 -4.31 -1.77
CA VAL A 12 3.79 -4.35 -3.07
C VAL A 12 3.08 -5.31 -4.02
N VAL A 13 2.90 -6.57 -3.62
CA VAL A 13 2.27 -7.59 -4.47
C VAL A 13 0.84 -7.20 -4.84
N GLY A 14 0.04 -6.79 -3.85
CA GLY A 14 -1.35 -6.39 -4.08
C GLY A 14 -1.47 -5.09 -4.88
N GLY A 15 -0.69 -4.07 -4.52
CA GLY A 15 -0.75 -2.74 -5.14
C GLY A 15 -0.24 -2.75 -6.57
N VAL A 16 0.88 -3.44 -6.85
CA VAL A 16 1.40 -3.60 -8.21
C VAL A 16 0.46 -4.47 -9.05
N GLY A 17 -0.04 -5.59 -8.49
CA GLY A 17 -0.99 -6.46 -9.19
C GLY A 17 -2.24 -5.71 -9.62
N LEU A 18 -2.84 -4.93 -8.71
CA LEU A 18 -4.03 -4.15 -8.99
C LEU A 18 -3.74 -2.97 -9.94
N ALA A 19 -2.59 -2.30 -9.82
CA ALA A 19 -2.16 -1.27 -10.76
C ALA A 19 -2.01 -1.81 -12.20
N VAL A 20 -1.47 -3.03 -12.35
CA VAL A 20 -1.38 -3.70 -13.65
C VAL A 20 -2.77 -4.00 -14.20
N LEU A 21 -3.71 -4.46 -13.37
CA LEU A 21 -5.11 -4.66 -13.79
C LEU A 21 -5.76 -3.34 -14.27
N PHE A 22 -5.51 -2.23 -13.56
CA PHE A 22 -5.98 -0.90 -13.95
C PHE A 22 -5.37 -0.47 -15.30
N ALA A 23 -4.07 -0.72 -15.51
CA ALA A 23 -3.42 -0.39 -16.77
C ALA A 23 -3.97 -1.19 -17.97
N GLN A 24 -4.49 -2.41 -17.73
CA GLN A 24 -5.08 -3.26 -18.77
C GLN A 24 -6.54 -2.88 -19.09
N SER A 25 -7.30 -2.41 -18.10
CA SER A 25 -8.71 -2.02 -18.27
C SER A 25 -9.04 -0.69 -17.59
N LYS A 26 -9.36 0.32 -18.42
CA LYS A 26 -9.82 1.63 -17.95
C LYS A 26 -11.13 1.57 -17.16
N TRP A 27 -12.00 0.61 -17.46
CA TRP A 27 -13.22 0.39 -16.70
C TRP A 27 -12.92 -0.07 -15.27
N VAL A 28 -11.97 -0.99 -15.10
CA VAL A 28 -11.56 -1.46 -13.77
C VAL A 28 -10.90 -0.33 -12.99
N GLU A 29 -10.04 0.47 -13.63
CA GLU A 29 -9.47 1.67 -13.03
C GLU A 29 -10.59 2.62 -12.54
N MET A 30 -11.53 2.99 -13.41
CA MET A 30 -12.62 3.92 -13.04
C MET A 30 -13.52 3.41 -11.92
N SER A 31 -13.80 2.10 -11.88
CA SER A 31 -14.66 1.51 -10.86
C SER A 31 -13.97 1.35 -9.50
N PHE A 32 -12.70 0.93 -9.48
CA PHE A 32 -12.00 0.60 -8.23
C PHE A 32 -11.18 1.76 -7.63
N PHE A 33 -10.74 2.71 -8.45
CA PHE A 33 -9.93 3.84 -8.00
C PHE A 33 -10.62 4.71 -6.92
N PRO A 34 -11.94 5.00 -7.00
CA PRO A 34 -12.65 5.73 -5.95
C PRO A 34 -12.58 5.03 -4.59
N PHE A 35 -12.75 3.69 -4.56
CA PHE A 35 -12.65 2.91 -3.32
C PHE A 35 -11.25 2.96 -2.72
N ALA A 36 -10.21 2.93 -3.56
CA ALA A 36 -8.84 3.08 -3.11
C ALA A 36 -8.61 4.44 -2.43
N ILE A 37 -9.14 5.53 -3.00
CA ILE A 37 -9.04 6.88 -2.42
C ILE A 37 -9.77 6.95 -1.08
N VAL A 38 -11.01 6.44 -1.00
CA VAL A 38 -11.78 6.44 0.25
C VAL A 38 -11.02 5.70 1.36
N LEU A 39 -10.40 4.56 1.04
CA LEU A 39 -9.60 3.80 1.98
C LEU A 39 -8.36 4.59 2.46
N GLN A 40 -7.76 5.42 1.61
CA GLN A 40 -6.62 6.27 1.98
C GLN A 40 -7.01 7.40 2.94
N VAL A 41 -8.12 8.08 2.64
CA VAL A 41 -8.56 9.25 3.42
C VAL A 41 -9.11 8.82 4.78
N THR A 42 -9.55 7.56 4.90
CA THR A 42 -10.04 7.00 6.16
C THR A 42 -8.88 6.79 7.14
N PRO A 43 -8.87 7.44 8.31
CA PRO A 43 -7.82 7.25 9.30
C PRO A 43 -7.75 5.81 9.80
N ILE A 44 -6.55 5.23 9.89
CA ILE A 44 -6.40 3.84 10.33
C ILE A 44 -6.96 3.59 11.74
N VAL A 45 -6.90 4.60 12.60
CA VAL A 45 -7.47 4.57 13.96
C VAL A 45 -8.99 4.39 13.96
N ALA A 46 -9.69 4.82 12.91
CA ALA A 46 -11.13 4.59 12.75
C ALA A 46 -11.45 3.19 12.22
N ILE A 47 -10.52 2.58 11.46
CA ILE A 47 -10.67 1.23 10.89
C ILE A 47 -10.32 0.16 11.94
N PHE A 48 -9.37 0.44 12.83
CA PHE A 48 -8.87 -0.53 13.81
C PHE A 48 -9.96 -1.22 14.66
N PRO A 49 -10.97 -0.51 15.22
CA PRO A 49 -12.03 -1.15 16.00
C PRO A 49 -12.81 -2.21 15.21
N LEU A 50 -13.05 -1.98 13.92
CA LEU A 50 -13.69 -2.97 13.05
C LEU A 50 -12.80 -4.20 12.91
N ILE A 51 -11.52 -4.02 12.58
CA ILE A 51 -10.55 -5.11 12.49
C ILE A 51 -10.47 -5.89 13.82
N ASN A 52 -10.56 -5.19 14.96
CA ASN A 52 -10.49 -5.80 16.28
C ASN A 52 -11.67 -6.73 16.60
N ILE A 53 -12.86 -6.45 16.07
CA ILE A 53 -14.08 -7.26 16.26
C ILE A 53 -14.07 -8.50 15.37
N TYR A 54 -13.64 -8.36 14.10
CA TYR A 54 -13.75 -9.43 13.11
C TYR A 54 -12.55 -10.41 13.08
N VAL A 55 -11.41 -10.01 13.64
CA VAL A 55 -10.19 -10.81 13.62
C VAL A 55 -9.83 -11.15 15.06
N ASP A 56 -9.54 -12.41 15.36
CA ASP A 56 -9.12 -12.80 16.71
C ASP A 56 -7.61 -12.67 16.90
N ASN A 57 -6.83 -13.02 15.86
CA ASN A 57 -5.38 -13.04 15.94
C ASN A 57 -4.78 -11.62 15.94
N GLN A 58 -4.10 -11.27 17.03
CA GLN A 58 -3.48 -9.96 17.20
C GLN A 58 -2.43 -9.62 16.12
N THR A 59 -1.60 -10.59 15.71
CA THR A 59 -0.58 -10.35 14.68
C THR A 59 -1.24 -10.02 13.34
N THR A 60 -2.35 -10.69 13.03
CA THR A 60 -3.14 -10.42 11.82
C THR A 60 -3.77 -9.02 11.85
N LYS A 61 -4.29 -8.57 13.01
CA LYS A 61 -4.82 -7.20 13.17
C LYS A 61 -3.77 -6.15 12.81
N LEU A 62 -2.59 -6.24 13.43
CA LEU A 62 -1.48 -5.31 13.22
C LEU A 62 -0.99 -5.33 11.77
N LEU A 63 -0.89 -6.53 11.18
CA LEU A 63 -0.48 -6.71 9.79
C LEU A 63 -1.47 -6.04 8.83
N LEU A 64 -2.77 -6.25 9.00
CA LEU A 64 -3.80 -5.62 8.17
C LEU A 64 -3.73 -4.10 8.25
N CYS A 65 -3.57 -3.55 9.45
CA CYS A 65 -3.46 -2.10 9.63
C CYS A 65 -2.25 -1.52 8.89
N ALA A 66 -1.07 -2.11 9.10
CA ALA A 66 0.15 -1.66 8.43
C ALA A 66 0.05 -1.84 6.91
N TRP A 67 -0.60 -2.90 6.45
CA TRP A 67 -0.80 -3.20 5.02
C TRP A 67 -1.70 -2.16 4.35
N ILE A 68 -2.85 -1.81 4.94
CA ILE A 68 -3.80 -0.82 4.37
C ILE A 68 -3.10 0.51 4.09
N VAL A 69 -2.32 1.01 5.06
CA VAL A 69 -1.64 2.31 4.93
C VAL A 69 -0.51 2.26 3.90
N ALA A 70 0.22 1.14 3.80
CA ALA A 70 1.31 0.97 2.83
C ALA A 70 0.81 0.65 1.41
N PHE A 71 -0.36 0.02 1.27
CA PHE A 71 -0.93 -0.43 0.02
C PHE A 71 -1.24 0.73 -0.94
N PHE A 72 -1.85 1.80 -0.44
CA PHE A 72 -2.33 2.87 -1.31
C PHE A 72 -1.21 3.63 -2.04
N PRO A 73 -0.12 4.09 -1.37
CA PRO A 73 1.00 4.72 -2.06
C PRO A 73 1.59 3.84 -3.16
N ILE A 74 1.71 2.53 -2.95
CA ILE A 74 2.17 1.60 -3.98
C ILE A 74 1.20 1.60 -5.16
N LEU A 75 -0.09 1.35 -4.91
CA LEU A 75 -1.11 1.26 -5.95
C LEU A 75 -1.17 2.54 -6.78
N SER A 76 -1.27 3.70 -6.11
CA SER A 76 -1.44 4.99 -6.76
C SER A 76 -0.21 5.39 -7.59
N ASN A 77 1.00 5.32 -7.01
CA ASN A 77 2.21 5.69 -7.75
C ASN A 77 2.49 4.73 -8.91
N THR A 78 2.27 3.43 -8.73
CA THR A 78 2.45 2.46 -9.82
C THR A 78 1.45 2.71 -10.95
N THR A 79 0.18 2.98 -10.61
CA THR A 79 -0.86 3.30 -11.60
C THR A 79 -0.52 4.59 -12.36
N LEU A 80 -0.08 5.63 -11.66
CA LEU A 80 0.38 6.88 -12.27
C LEU A 80 1.59 6.66 -13.20
N GLY A 81 2.57 5.87 -12.78
CA GLY A 81 3.74 5.50 -13.59
C GLY A 81 3.37 4.69 -14.83
N LEU A 82 2.46 3.73 -14.71
CA LEU A 82 1.97 2.96 -15.87
C LEU A 82 1.20 3.84 -16.87
N ASN A 83 0.60 4.91 -16.38
CA ASN A 83 -0.14 5.89 -17.17
C ASN A 83 0.70 7.12 -17.60
N SER A 84 1.98 7.24 -17.20
CA SER A 84 2.82 8.41 -17.51
C SER A 84 3.46 8.39 -18.90
N VAL A 85 3.49 7.22 -19.56
CA VAL A 85 4.08 7.04 -20.89
C VAL A 85 3.46 7.99 -21.92
N ASP A 86 4.29 8.69 -22.69
CA ASP A 86 3.86 9.57 -23.79
C ASP A 86 2.94 8.82 -24.78
N ARG A 87 1.87 9.50 -25.20
CA ARG A 87 0.93 8.99 -26.21
C ARG A 87 1.64 8.66 -27.52
N ASN A 88 2.62 9.47 -27.94
CA ASN A 88 3.37 9.23 -29.17
C ASN A 88 4.10 7.89 -29.15
N LEU A 89 4.73 7.54 -28.02
CA LEU A 89 5.39 6.24 -27.86
C LEU A 89 4.39 5.09 -27.85
N ARG A 90 3.22 5.27 -27.23
CA ARG A 90 2.15 4.25 -27.26
C ARG A 90 1.61 4.03 -28.67
N ASP A 91 1.42 5.11 -29.42
CA ASP A 91 0.92 5.05 -30.79
C ASP A 91 1.96 4.42 -31.73
N MET A 92 3.25 4.74 -31.57
CA MET A 92 4.35 4.05 -32.26
C MET A 92 4.30 2.53 -32.01
N PHE A 93 4.18 2.08 -30.76
CA PHE A 93 4.06 0.65 -30.45
C PHE A 93 2.80 0.03 -31.07
N ARG A 94 1.68 0.76 -31.07
CA ARG A 94 0.42 0.30 -31.67
C ARG A 94 0.53 0.16 -33.20
N LEU A 95 1.20 1.11 -33.86
CA LEU A 95 1.46 1.07 -35.30
C LEU A 95 2.38 -0.10 -35.68
N ASN A 96 3.32 -0.47 -34.80
CA ASN A 96 4.17 -1.65 -34.96
C ASN A 96 3.45 -2.97 -34.58
N GLY A 97 2.13 -2.97 -34.38
CA GLY A 97 1.36 -4.18 -34.08
C GLY A 97 1.54 -4.73 -32.66
N ALA A 98 2.13 -3.97 -31.73
CA ALA A 98 2.37 -4.45 -30.38
C ALA A 98 1.05 -4.65 -29.62
N THR A 99 0.89 -5.86 -29.07
CA THR A 99 -0.22 -6.22 -28.19
C THR A 99 -0.20 -5.44 -26.87
N ARG A 100 -1.33 -5.37 -26.16
CA ARG A 100 -1.42 -4.67 -24.86
C ARG A 100 -0.41 -5.19 -23.83
N TRP A 101 -0.13 -6.50 -23.84
CA TRP A 101 0.88 -7.10 -22.96
C TRP A 101 2.31 -6.72 -23.33
N GLN A 102 2.63 -6.63 -24.63
CA GLN A 102 3.93 -6.13 -25.07
C GLN A 102 4.11 -4.65 -24.72
N GLN A 103 3.07 -3.83 -24.92
CA GLN A 103 3.08 -2.42 -24.49
C GLN A 103 3.25 -2.30 -22.97
N LEU A 104 2.57 -3.14 -22.19
CA LEU A 104 2.75 -3.15 -20.74
C LEU A 104 4.18 -3.50 -20.36
N ARG A 105 4.71 -4.61 -20.88
CA ARG A 105 6.01 -5.16 -20.46
C ARG A 105 7.21 -4.34 -20.90
N TYR A 106 7.19 -3.84 -22.14
CA TYR A 106 8.35 -3.21 -22.76
C TYR A 106 8.30 -1.67 -22.75
N LEU A 107 7.13 -1.09 -22.54
CA LEU A 107 6.96 0.37 -22.57
C LEU A 107 6.49 0.92 -21.23
N ARG A 108 5.40 0.37 -20.67
CA ARG A 108 4.80 0.92 -19.44
C ARG A 108 5.55 0.52 -18.16
N LEU A 109 5.94 -0.75 -18.00
CA LEU A 109 6.67 -1.19 -16.80
C LEU A 109 8.00 -0.47 -16.61
N PRO A 110 8.88 -0.31 -17.63
CA PRO A 110 10.13 0.43 -17.48
C PRO A 110 9.89 1.91 -17.12
N ALA A 111 8.92 2.56 -17.77
CA ALA A 111 8.56 3.94 -17.48
C ALA A 111 7.94 4.13 -16.07
N ALA A 112 7.24 3.12 -15.56
CA ALA A 112 6.63 3.14 -14.24
C ALA A 112 7.65 2.88 -13.10
N MET A 113 8.83 2.33 -13.39
CA MET A 113 9.80 1.92 -12.37
C MET A 113 10.21 3.06 -11.41
N PRO A 114 10.52 4.29 -11.88
CA PRO A 114 10.87 5.40 -10.98
C PRO A 114 9.71 5.77 -10.04
N TYR A 115 8.48 5.75 -10.57
CA TYR A 115 7.26 6.02 -9.79
C TYR A 115 7.01 4.92 -8.75
N PHE A 116 7.15 3.66 -9.14
CA PHE A 116 7.05 2.53 -8.22
C PHE A 116 8.06 2.65 -7.07
N LEU A 117 9.32 2.99 -7.36
CA LEU A 117 10.34 3.19 -6.33
C LEU A 117 10.01 4.37 -5.41
N GLY A 118 9.45 5.45 -5.96
CA GLY A 118 8.92 6.57 -5.17
C GLY A 118 7.80 6.13 -4.23
N GLY A 119 6.82 5.39 -4.74
CA GLY A 119 5.74 4.79 -3.96
C GLY A 119 6.26 3.83 -2.89
N LEU A 120 7.25 3.01 -3.21
CA LEU A 120 7.88 2.04 -2.30
C LEU A 120 8.59 2.73 -1.14
N LYS A 121 9.30 3.84 -1.41
CA LYS A 121 9.95 4.65 -0.36
C LYS A 121 8.93 5.23 0.61
N ILE A 122 7.81 5.74 0.10
CA ILE A 122 6.72 6.30 0.92
C ILE A 122 6.02 5.18 1.72
N ALA A 123 5.67 4.08 1.05
CA ALA A 123 5.01 2.92 1.65
C ALA A 123 5.87 2.26 2.73
N GLY A 124 7.19 2.21 2.57
CA GLY A 124 8.11 1.68 3.57
C GLY A 124 8.03 2.44 4.89
N GLY A 125 8.05 3.78 4.83
CA GLY A 125 7.87 4.64 6.01
C GLY A 125 6.49 4.47 6.64
N LEU A 126 5.44 4.49 5.82
CA LEU A 126 4.06 4.34 6.28
C LEU A 126 3.76 2.96 6.87
N SER A 127 4.39 1.90 6.36
CA SER A 127 4.25 0.55 6.92
C SER A 127 4.85 0.46 8.31
N LEU A 128 5.96 1.15 8.56
CA LEU A 128 6.57 1.20 9.89
C LEU A 128 5.66 1.98 10.86
N ILE A 129 5.20 3.17 10.44
CA ILE A 129 4.28 3.99 11.24
C ILE A 129 2.99 3.23 11.53
N GLY A 130 2.38 2.59 10.52
CA GLY A 130 1.15 1.83 10.67
C GLY A 130 1.30 0.63 11.62
N ALA A 131 2.44 -0.07 11.59
CA ALA A 131 2.73 -1.14 12.54
C ALA A 131 2.86 -0.60 13.98
N VAL A 132 3.56 0.53 14.16
CA VAL A 132 3.72 1.17 15.46
C VAL A 132 2.37 1.65 16.01
N VAL A 133 1.58 2.38 15.20
CA VAL A 133 0.24 2.85 15.60
C VAL A 133 -0.68 1.68 15.96
N ALA A 134 -0.65 0.60 15.19
CA ALA A 134 -1.45 -0.59 15.50
C ALA A 134 -0.99 -1.28 16.81
N GLU A 135 0.31 -1.31 17.10
CA GLU A 135 0.84 -1.76 18.39
C GLU A 135 0.38 -0.85 19.54
N PHE A 136 0.37 0.48 19.35
CA PHE A 136 -0.11 1.44 20.35
C PHE A 136 -1.59 1.24 20.69
N VAL A 137 -2.45 1.12 19.68
CA VAL A 137 -3.89 0.95 19.89
C VAL A 137 -4.20 -0.42 20.51
N ALA A 138 -3.46 -1.47 20.15
CA ALA A 138 -3.59 -2.79 20.78
C ALA A 138 -3.03 -2.82 22.23
N GLY A 139 -1.96 -2.08 22.50
CA GLY A 139 -1.41 -1.92 23.85
C GLY A 139 -2.37 -1.16 24.79
N ALA A 140 -3.08 -0.15 24.27
CA ALA A 140 -4.12 0.57 25.00
C ALA A 140 -5.31 -0.31 25.39
N THR A 141 -5.57 -1.40 24.67
CA THR A 141 -6.61 -2.39 25.00
C THR A 141 -6.10 -3.54 25.88
N GLY A 142 -4.87 -3.45 26.41
CA GLY A 142 -4.31 -4.39 27.39
C GLY A 142 -3.65 -5.64 26.80
N GLN A 143 -3.49 -5.73 25.48
CA GLN A 143 -2.89 -6.89 24.80
C GLN A 143 -1.60 -6.48 24.08
N SER A 144 -0.45 -6.84 24.66
CA SER A 144 0.92 -6.93 24.08
C SER A 144 2.01 -5.92 24.49
N SER A 145 3.21 -6.52 24.57
CA SER A 145 4.56 -5.94 24.73
C SER A 145 5.18 -5.75 23.35
N GLY A 146 5.44 -4.50 22.94
CA GLY A 146 5.95 -4.15 21.61
C GLY A 146 6.88 -2.93 21.65
N LEU A 147 7.30 -2.41 20.48
CA LEU A 147 8.15 -1.21 20.44
C LEU A 147 7.40 0.00 21.02
N ALA A 148 6.10 0.09 20.71
CA ALA A 148 5.20 1.08 21.28
C ALA A 148 5.14 1.01 22.81
N SER A 149 5.02 -0.18 23.40
CA SER A 149 4.93 -0.32 24.86
C SER A 149 6.22 0.16 25.55
N ARG A 150 7.38 -0.10 24.95
CA ARG A 150 8.67 0.39 25.45
C ARG A 150 8.78 1.91 25.40
N ILE A 151 8.20 2.56 24.39
CA ILE A 151 8.14 4.03 24.29
C ILE A 151 7.26 4.61 25.42
N ILE A 152 6.09 4.01 25.67
CA ILE A 152 5.19 4.43 26.76
C ILE A 152 5.86 4.25 28.13
N GLU A 153 6.48 3.09 28.37
CA GLU A 153 7.16 2.76 29.61
C GLU A 153 8.33 3.72 29.90
N ALA A 154 9.08 4.11 28.86
CA ALA A 154 10.12 5.12 28.96
C ALA A 154 9.55 6.51 29.30
N GLY A 155 8.39 6.89 28.73
CA GLY A 155 7.69 8.13 29.06
C GLY A 155 7.21 8.19 30.51
N TYR A 156 6.71 7.07 31.05
CA TYR A 156 6.28 6.99 32.45
C TYR A 156 7.43 7.02 33.47
N ARG A 157 8.65 6.61 33.09
CA ARG A 157 9.83 6.63 33.98
C ARG A 157 10.50 8.00 34.10
N LEU A 158 10.14 8.95 33.24
CA LEU A 158 10.70 10.31 33.23
C LEU A 158 9.88 11.32 34.05
N ASN A 159 8.73 10.90 34.59
CA ASN A 159 7.89 11.62 35.56
C ASN A 159 7.95 10.90 36.91
#